data_AF-A0A1E7J4W2-F1
#
_entry.id   AF-A0A1E7J4W2-F1
#
_cell.length_a   1.000
_cell.length_b   1.000
_cell.length_c   1.000
_cell.angle_alpha   90.00
_cell.angle_beta   90.00
_cell.angle_gamma   90.00
#
_symmetry.space_group_name_H-M   'P 1'
#
loop_
_entity.id
_entity.type
_entity.pdbx_description
1 polymer ?
#
loop_
_entity_poly.entity_id
_entity_poly.type
_entity_poly.pdbx_seq_one_letter_code
_entity_poly.pdbx_strand_id
1 'polypeptide(L)'
;MQKRLPIFALCLFLLISGVTWAQDARISDVIVTNTRDDLVLYFRIQDCFTKKLEEAILNGVPTTFTFLASLYRVRDFWKDENLASLEVHHTVKYDNLKNEFVITRSEHGDKPVIVNTLSEVKKIMAEIKDLKIAKLESLERNQL
;
A
#
# COMPACT_ATOMS: atom_id res chain seq x y z
N MET A 1 49.42 28.54 19.23
CA MET A 1 48.57 28.49 18.01
C MET A 1 47.86 27.12 17.91
N GLN A 2 47.01 26.73 18.87
CA GLN A 2 46.45 25.35 18.94
C GLN A 2 44.96 25.22 19.31
N LYS A 3 44.19 26.31 19.43
CA LYS A 3 42.78 26.25 19.88
C LYS A 3 41.72 26.13 18.76
N ARG A 4 42.11 26.10 17.48
CA ARG A 4 41.17 26.06 16.33
C ARG A 4 40.92 24.67 15.74
N LEU A 5 41.77 23.69 16.08
CA LEU A 5 41.64 22.30 15.62
C LEU A 5 40.40 21.54 16.15
N PRO A 6 39.92 21.73 17.40
CA PRO A 6 38.77 20.97 17.90
C PRO A 6 37.44 21.47 17.33
N ILE A 7 37.36 22.75 16.94
CA ILE A 7 36.15 23.35 16.36
C ILE A 7 35.92 22.80 14.94
N PHE A 8 36.99 22.62 14.18
CA PHE A 8 36.90 22.08 12.82
C PHE A 8 36.48 20.60 12.81
N ALA A 9 36.97 19.82 13.78
CA ALA A 9 36.56 18.43 13.96
C ALA A 9 35.08 18.30 14.40
N LEU A 10 34.59 19.21 15.24
CA LEU A 10 33.19 19.24 15.68
C LEU A 10 32.23 19.61 14.52
N CYS A 11 32.61 20.57 13.67
CA CYS A 11 31.83 20.91 12.47
C CYS A 11 31.78 19.76 11.46
N LEU A 12 32.87 19.00 11.31
CA LEU A 12 32.91 17.83 10.42
C LEU A 12 32.02 16.69 10.93
N PHE A 13 31.94 16.49 12.25
CA PHE A 13 31.08 15.47 12.87
C PHE A 13 29.58 15.79 12.71
N LEU A 14 29.21 17.08 12.73
CA LEU A 14 27.83 17.52 12.50
C LEU A 14 27.36 17.36 11.05
N LEU A 15 28.27 17.33 10.08
CA LEU A 15 27.95 17.12 8.66
C LEU A 15 27.71 15.65 8.28
N ILE A 16 28.04 14.70 9.17
CA ILE A 16 27.82 13.25 8.97
C ILE A 16 26.48 12.81 9.59
N SER A 17 25.81 13.70 10.33
CA SER A 17 24.49 13.44 10.91
C SER A 17 23.41 13.36 9.83
N GLY A 18 23.03 12.13 9.47
CA GLY A 18 21.65 11.82 9.13
C GLY A 18 21.29 11.75 7.65
N VAL A 19 22.00 10.93 6.86
CA VAL A 19 21.30 10.24 5.75
C VAL A 19 20.54 9.07 6.39
N THR A 20 19.36 9.34 6.92
CA THR A 20 18.43 8.27 7.30
C THR A 20 17.80 7.76 6.02
N TRP A 21 18.10 6.51 5.67
CA TRP A 21 17.46 5.82 4.56
C TRP A 21 16.04 5.44 5.00
N ALA A 22 15.12 6.39 4.89
CA ALA A 22 13.69 6.10 5.01
C ALA A 22 13.27 5.43 3.71
N GLN A 23 13.02 4.12 3.79
CA GLN A 23 12.46 3.36 2.69
C GLN A 23 10.97 3.68 2.65
N ASP A 24 10.57 4.57 1.74
CA ASP A 24 9.17 5.01 1.64
C ASP A 24 8.29 3.93 0.99
N ALA A 25 7.05 3.83 1.49
CA ALA A 25 6.04 2.95 0.92
C ALA A 25 5.77 3.33 -0.54
N ARG A 26 5.84 2.37 -1.46
CA ARG A 26 5.61 2.60 -2.89
C ARG A 26 4.64 1.60 -3.49
N ILE A 27 3.79 2.08 -4.39
CA ILE A 27 2.99 1.22 -5.26
C ILE A 27 3.90 0.66 -6.36
N SER A 28 3.75 -0.62 -6.64
CA SER A 28 4.56 -1.39 -7.60
C SER A 28 3.70 -2.44 -8.31
N ASP A 29 4.20 -2.97 -9.42
CA ASP A 29 3.56 -4.06 -10.16
C ASP A 29 2.09 -3.77 -10.51
N VAL A 30 1.81 -2.52 -10.90
CA VAL A 30 0.48 -2.10 -11.33
C VAL A 30 0.17 -2.75 -12.67
N ILE A 31 -0.85 -3.59 -12.70
CA ILE A 31 -1.33 -4.28 -13.89
C ILE A 31 -2.81 -3.98 -14.06
N VAL A 32 -3.18 -3.53 -15.25
CA VAL A 32 -4.57 -3.33 -15.65
C VAL A 32 -4.86 -4.29 -16.80
N THR A 33 -5.90 -5.10 -16.64
CA THR A 33 -6.29 -6.11 -17.64
C THR A 33 -7.80 -6.16 -17.79
N ASN A 34 -8.24 -6.84 -18.85
CA ASN A 34 -9.65 -7.06 -19.15
C ASN A 34 -9.99 -8.53 -18.94
N THR A 35 -11.11 -8.79 -18.31
CA THR A 35 -11.80 -10.08 -18.40
C THR A 35 -12.80 -10.04 -19.57
N ARG A 36 -13.78 -10.96 -19.60
CA ARG A 36 -14.89 -10.87 -20.56
C ARG A 36 -15.71 -9.59 -20.36
N ASP A 37 -15.96 -9.22 -19.11
CA ASP A 37 -16.97 -8.20 -18.76
C ASP A 37 -16.41 -7.04 -17.92
N ASP A 38 -15.29 -7.22 -17.24
CA ASP A 38 -14.74 -6.27 -16.25
C ASP A 38 -13.32 -5.82 -16.62
N LEU A 39 -13.02 -4.54 -16.36
CA LEU A 39 -11.68 -4.00 -16.22
C LEU A 39 -11.18 -4.31 -14.80
N VAL A 40 -10.01 -4.93 -14.70
CA VAL A 40 -9.46 -5.47 -13.45
C VAL A 40 -8.09 -4.88 -13.16
N LEU A 41 -7.91 -4.43 -11.92
CA LEU A 41 -6.69 -3.82 -11.40
C LEU A 41 -5.98 -4.77 -10.42
N TYR A 42 -4.67 -4.87 -10.58
CA TYR A 42 -3.76 -5.53 -9.66
C TYR A 42 -2.63 -4.56 -9.31
N PHE A 43 -2.19 -4.57 -8.06
CA PHE A 43 -0.98 -3.86 -7.66
C PHE A 43 -0.46 -4.40 -6.33
N ARG A 44 0.80 -4.07 -6.02
CA ARG A 44 1.43 -4.36 -4.73
C ARG A 44 1.97 -3.09 -4.09
N ILE A 45 2.01 -3.05 -2.77
CA ILE A 45 2.72 -2.03 -2.02
C ILE A 45 4.01 -2.61 -1.48
N GLN A 46 5.14 -2.04 -1.88
CA GLN A 46 6.44 -2.37 -1.32
C GLN A 46 6.77 -1.42 -0.17
N ASP A 47 7.54 -1.93 0.80
CA ASP A 47 8.11 -1.13 1.89
C ASP A 47 7.07 -0.39 2.78
N CYS A 48 5.85 -0.90 2.86
CA CYS A 48 4.77 -0.33 3.69
C CYS A 48 4.77 -0.77 5.16
N PHE A 49 5.56 -1.78 5.51
CA PHE A 49 5.65 -2.30 6.87
C PHE A 49 6.84 -1.68 7.60
N THR A 50 6.54 -0.74 8.51
CA THR A 50 7.54 -0.22 9.44
C THR A 50 7.64 -1.13 10.67
N LYS A 51 8.79 -1.13 11.36
CA LYS A 51 8.96 -1.89 12.62
C LYS A 51 7.86 -1.57 13.65
N LYS A 52 7.51 -0.30 13.78
CA LYS A 52 6.43 0.15 14.68
C LYS A 52 5.06 -0.42 14.27
N LEU A 53 4.78 -0.50 12.97
CA LEU A 53 3.54 -1.10 12.46
C LEU A 53 3.51 -2.61 12.74
N GLU A 54 4.63 -3.30 12.50
CA GLU A 54 4.76 -4.73 12.80
C GLU A 54 4.57 -5.03 14.30
N GLU A 55 5.20 -4.24 15.17
CA GLU A 55 5.02 -4.35 16.63
C GLU A 55 3.57 -4.08 17.04
N ALA A 56 2.91 -3.07 16.46
CA ALA A 56 1.50 -2.80 16.75
C ALA A 56 0.60 -3.99 16.38
N ILE A 57 0.81 -4.57 15.21
CA ILE A 57 0.07 -5.76 14.76
C ILE A 57 0.31 -6.94 15.70
N LEU A 58 1.57 -7.22 16.06
CA LEU A 58 1.93 -8.31 16.98
C LEU A 58 1.36 -8.11 18.39
N ASN A 59 1.16 -6.86 18.82
CA ASN A 59 0.52 -6.54 20.10
C ASN A 59 -1.02 -6.62 20.03
N GLY A 60 -1.59 -7.06 18.90
CA GLY A 60 -3.04 -7.21 18.71
C GLY A 60 -3.78 -5.92 18.40
N VAL A 61 -3.06 -4.83 18.08
CA VAL A 61 -3.67 -3.57 17.63
C VAL A 61 -4.21 -3.77 16.21
N PRO A 62 -5.53 -3.62 15.98
CA PRO A 62 -6.08 -3.71 14.63
C PRO A 62 -5.44 -2.67 13.71
N THR A 63 -4.97 -3.12 12.55
CA THR A 63 -4.32 -2.27 11.55
C THR A 63 -5.04 -2.39 10.22
N THR A 64 -5.44 -1.26 9.64
CA THR A 64 -6.19 -1.19 8.39
C THR A 64 -5.39 -0.43 7.33
N PHE A 65 -5.24 -1.04 6.15
CA PHE A 65 -4.79 -0.38 4.93
C PHE A 65 -6.02 -0.01 4.10
N THR A 66 -6.10 1.25 3.70
CA THR A 66 -7.14 1.75 2.81
C THR A 66 -6.53 2.06 1.46
N PHE A 67 -7.14 1.51 0.41
CA PHE A 67 -6.72 1.69 -0.96
C PHE A 67 -7.79 2.45 -1.72
N LEU A 68 -7.38 3.53 -2.38
CA LEU A 68 -8.23 4.36 -3.23
C LEU A 68 -7.78 4.19 -4.68
N ALA A 69 -8.68 3.68 -5.52
CA ALA A 69 -8.45 3.53 -6.94
C ALA A 69 -9.49 4.33 -7.72
N SER A 70 -9.04 5.23 -8.59
CA SER A 70 -9.92 6.03 -9.44
C SER A 70 -9.56 5.83 -10.90
N LEU A 71 -10.58 5.61 -11.72
CA LEU A 71 -10.47 5.52 -13.17
C LEU A 71 -10.94 6.85 -13.78
N TYR A 72 -10.06 7.49 -14.56
CA TYR A 72 -10.37 8.73 -15.25
C TYR A 72 -10.33 8.54 -16.77
N ARG A 73 -11.29 9.16 -17.45
CA ARG A 73 -11.25 9.39 -18.89
C ARG A 73 -10.46 10.68 -19.14
N VAL A 74 -9.33 10.54 -19.82
CA VAL A 74 -8.54 11.67 -20.29
C VAL A 74 -9.30 12.38 -21.41
N ARG A 75 -9.45 13.69 -21.32
CA ARG A 75 -10.14 14.50 -22.33
C ARG A 75 -9.30 15.70 -22.71
N ASP A 76 -9.14 15.94 -24.01
CA ASP A 76 -8.50 17.16 -24.48
C ASP A 76 -9.40 18.38 -24.23
N PHE A 77 -8.79 19.49 -23.82
CA PHE A 77 -9.44 20.80 -23.61
C PHE A 77 -10.54 20.86 -22.53
N TRP A 78 -10.77 19.77 -21.78
CA TRP A 78 -11.72 19.70 -20.66
C TRP A 78 -11.11 18.96 -19.47
N LYS A 79 -11.74 19.07 -18.30
CA LYS A 79 -11.33 18.29 -17.12
C LYS A 79 -11.61 16.81 -17.36
N ASP A 80 -10.64 15.97 -16.99
CA ASP A 80 -10.80 14.52 -16.98
C ASP A 80 -12.07 14.11 -16.21
N GLU A 81 -12.80 13.16 -16.79
CA GLU A 81 -14.03 12.64 -16.21
C GLU A 81 -13.70 11.43 -15.32
N ASN A 82 -14.17 11.45 -14.07
CA ASN A 82 -14.10 10.27 -13.22
C ASN A 82 -15.15 9.25 -13.68
N LEU A 83 -14.70 8.10 -14.17
CA LEU A 83 -15.57 7.01 -14.62
C LEU A 83 -15.93 6.06 -13.48
N ALA A 84 -15.00 5.84 -12.55
CA ALA A 84 -15.21 5.00 -11.38
C ALA A 84 -14.25 5.41 -10.27
N SER A 85 -14.69 5.24 -9.03
CA SER A 85 -13.85 5.35 -7.83
C SER A 85 -14.21 4.23 -6.87
N LEU A 86 -13.19 3.54 -6.38
CA LEU A 86 -13.35 2.42 -5.48
C LEU A 86 -12.43 2.59 -4.28
N GLU A 87 -12.99 2.30 -3.11
CA GLU A 87 -12.30 2.27 -1.84
C GLU A 87 -12.36 0.84 -1.31
N VAL A 88 -11.20 0.26 -1.00
CA VAL A 88 -11.11 -1.07 -0.39
C VAL A 88 -10.21 -1.08 0.82
N HIS A 89 -10.50 -1.99 1.74
CA HIS A 89 -9.85 -2.08 3.03
C HIS A 89 -9.32 -3.47 3.28
N HIS A 90 -8.06 -3.55 3.68
CA HIS A 90 -7.49 -4.74 4.28
C HIS A 90 -7.26 -4.47 5.76
N THR A 91 -7.81 -5.30 6.64
CA THR A 91 -7.60 -5.17 8.09
C THR A 91 -6.96 -6.43 8.64
N VAL A 92 -5.92 -6.28 9.45
CA VAL A 92 -5.30 -7.38 10.20
C VAL A 92 -5.43 -7.14 11.69
N LYS A 93 -5.68 -8.22 12.43
CA LYS A 93 -5.59 -8.26 13.89
C LYS A 93 -4.94 -9.57 14.32
N TYR A 94 -4.00 -9.49 15.26
CA TYR A 94 -3.45 -10.67 15.92
C TYR A 94 -4.36 -11.09 17.09
N ASP A 95 -4.77 -12.36 17.10
CA ASP A 95 -5.52 -12.99 18.18
C ASP A 95 -4.54 -13.63 19.18
N ASN A 96 -4.29 -12.94 20.29
CA ASN A 96 -3.40 -13.42 21.36
C ASN A 96 -3.88 -14.71 22.04
N LEU A 97 -5.18 -15.03 22.00
CA LEU A 97 -5.71 -16.24 22.63
C LEU A 97 -5.44 -17.46 21.76
N LYS A 98 -5.50 -17.28 20.44
CA LYS A 98 -5.31 -18.36 19.46
C LYS A 98 -3.91 -18.39 18.84
N ASN A 99 -3.11 -17.35 19.05
CA ASN A 99 -1.80 -17.14 18.43
C ASN A 99 -1.85 -17.16 16.90
N GLU A 100 -2.87 -16.52 16.32
CA GLU A 100 -3.09 -16.47 14.87
C GLU A 100 -3.40 -15.04 14.41
N PHE A 101 -3.11 -14.71 13.15
CA PHE A 101 -3.52 -13.46 12.53
C PHE A 101 -4.84 -13.66 11.78
N VAL A 102 -5.78 -12.75 12.00
CA VAL A 102 -7.05 -12.69 11.27
C VAL A 102 -7.01 -11.49 10.34
N ILE A 103 -7.16 -11.75 9.04
CA ILE A 103 -7.17 -10.72 8.00
C ILE A 103 -8.54 -10.68 7.34
N THR A 104 -9.12 -9.49 7.18
CA THR A 104 -10.34 -9.26 6.39
C THR A 104 -10.02 -8.34 5.21
N ARG A 105 -10.71 -8.57 4.10
CA ARG A 105 -10.55 -7.79 2.86
C ARG A 105 -11.92 -7.47 2.29
N SER A 106 -12.22 -6.18 2.12
CA SER A 106 -13.56 -5.72 1.77
C SER A 106 -13.98 -6.18 0.37
N GLU A 107 -13.04 -6.25 -0.58
CA GLU A 107 -13.29 -6.72 -1.95
C GLU A 107 -13.55 -8.23 -2.04
N HIS A 108 -13.29 -8.96 -0.94
CA HIS A 108 -13.62 -10.38 -0.78
C HIS A 108 -14.80 -10.61 0.19
N GLY A 109 -15.57 -9.56 0.49
CA GLY A 109 -16.74 -9.62 1.38
C GLY A 109 -16.39 -9.85 2.84
N ASP A 110 -15.24 -9.34 3.29
CA ASP A 110 -14.77 -9.37 4.67
C ASP A 110 -14.66 -10.78 5.30
N LYS A 111 -14.54 -11.80 4.44
CA LYS A 111 -14.31 -13.17 4.90
C LYS A 111 -12.94 -13.27 5.59
N PRO A 112 -12.88 -13.82 6.82
CA PRO A 112 -11.62 -13.91 7.55
C PRO A 112 -10.67 -14.90 6.88
N VAL A 113 -9.42 -14.47 6.71
CA VAL A 113 -8.29 -15.30 6.30
C VAL A 113 -7.38 -15.44 7.52
N ILE A 114 -7.16 -16.67 7.94
CA ILE A 114 -6.33 -16.99 9.10
C ILE A 114 -4.95 -17.41 8.62
N VAL A 115 -3.90 -16.78 9.16
CA VAL A 115 -2.50 -17.10 8.89
C VAL A 115 -1.69 -17.08 10.17
N ASN A 116 -0.54 -17.75 10.19
CA ASN A 116 0.26 -17.92 11.40
C ASN A 116 1.58 -17.13 11.36
N THR A 117 1.93 -16.55 10.22
CA THR A 117 3.19 -15.83 10.07
C THR A 117 2.99 -14.38 9.66
N LEU A 118 3.84 -13.49 10.20
CA LEU A 118 3.86 -12.09 9.80
C LEU A 118 4.24 -11.92 8.31
N SER A 119 5.00 -12.86 7.74
CA SER A 119 5.34 -12.81 6.30
C SER A 119 4.10 -12.97 5.42
N GLU A 120 3.19 -13.89 5.77
CA GLU A 120 1.91 -14.05 5.07
C GLU A 120 1.02 -12.82 5.26
N VAL A 121 0.97 -12.26 6.47
CA VAL A 121 0.26 -11.00 6.74
C VAL A 121 0.76 -9.90 5.81
N LYS A 122 2.08 -9.68 5.75
CA LYS A 122 2.68 -8.64 4.90
C LYS A 122 2.30 -8.82 3.44
N LYS A 123 2.35 -10.06 2.94
CA LYS A 123 2.01 -10.39 1.56
C LYS A 123 0.53 -10.10 1.28
N ILE A 124 -0.38 -10.59 2.11
CA ILE A 124 -1.83 -10.46 1.88
C ILE A 124 -2.26 -9.00 2.03
N MET A 125 -1.80 -8.31 3.08
CA MET A 125 -2.16 -6.93 3.34
C MET A 125 -1.67 -5.98 2.25
N ALA A 126 -0.50 -6.24 1.65
CA ALA A 126 0.12 -5.35 0.67
C ALA A 126 -0.18 -5.68 -0.80
N GLU A 127 -1.08 -6.63 -1.09
CA GLU A 127 -1.34 -7.08 -2.45
C GLU A 127 -2.83 -7.01 -2.78
N ILE A 128 -3.19 -6.20 -3.78
CA ILE A 128 -4.53 -6.16 -4.34
C ILE A 128 -4.58 -7.05 -5.57
N LYS A 129 -5.54 -7.98 -5.57
CA LYS A 129 -5.83 -8.87 -6.69
C LYS A 129 -7.28 -8.78 -7.09
N ASP A 130 -7.51 -8.92 -8.38
CA ASP A 130 -8.84 -9.07 -8.97
C ASP A 130 -9.80 -7.92 -8.64
N LEU A 131 -9.26 -6.70 -8.48
CA LEU A 131 -10.07 -5.54 -8.17
C LEU A 131 -10.83 -5.07 -9.41
N LYS A 132 -12.13 -5.35 -9.45
CA LYS A 132 -13.02 -4.94 -10.54
C LYS A 132 -13.32 -3.44 -10.43
N ILE A 133 -12.71 -2.64 -11.30
CA ILE A 133 -12.80 -1.18 -11.21
C ILE A 133 -13.91 -0.60 -12.11
N ALA A 134 -14.23 -1.26 -13.23
CA ALA A 134 -15.31 -0.84 -14.12
C ALA A 134 -15.82 -2.00 -14.99
N LYS A 135 -17.05 -1.89 -15.48
CA LYS A 135 -17.58 -2.78 -16.52
C LYS A 135 -17.04 -2.34 -17.88
N LEU A 136 -16.66 -3.29 -18.74
CA LEU A 136 -16.13 -2.95 -20.07
C LEU A 136 -17.20 -2.31 -20.97
N GLU A 137 -18.46 -2.68 -20.80
CA GLU A 137 -19.60 -2.08 -21.52
C GLU A 137 -19.82 -0.59 -21.18
N SER A 138 -19.36 -0.13 -20.01
CA SER A 138 -19.43 1.29 -19.64
C SER A 138 -18.22 2.10 -20.14
N LEU A 139 -17.26 1.45 -20.82
CA LEU A 139 -16.05 2.08 -21.34
C LEU A 139 -16.11 2.21 -22.86
N GLU A 140 -15.64 3.35 -23.37
CA GLU A 140 -15.52 3.59 -24.80
C GLU A 140 -14.17 3.06 -25.30
N ARG A 141 -14.19 2.27 -26.39
CA ARG A 141 -12.98 1.68 -26.98
C ARG A 141 -12.33 2.65 -27.96
N ASN A 142 -11.00 2.79 -27.90
CA ASN A 142 -10.16 3.48 -28.91
C ASN A 142 -10.55 4.94 -29.19
N GLN A 143 -10.79 5.74 -28.15
CA GLN A 143 -10.69 7.19 -28.32
C GLN A 143 -9.21 7.58 -28.28
N LEU A 144 -8.68 7.92 -29.46
CA LEU A 144 -7.42 8.64 -29.66
C LEU A 144 -7.73 10.12 -29.81
#